data_AF-A0A174WRI6-F1
#
_entry.id   AF-A0A174WRI6-F1
#
_cell.length_a   1.000
_cell.length_b   1.000
_cell.length_c   1.000
_cell.angle_alpha   90.00
_cell.angle_beta   90.00
_cell.angle_gamma   90.00
#
_symmetry.space_group_name_H-M   'P 1'
#
loop_
_entity.id
_entity.type
_entity.pdbx_description
1 polymer ?
#
loop_
_entity_poly.entity_id
_entity_poly.type
_entity_poly.pdbx_seq_one_letter_code
_entity_poly.pdbx_strand_id
1 'polypeptide(L)'
;MDPIYIDYWMHDTIHSMYPNRETYPNLKRIRWWNRYIQLATVYHPQGLGHIHYEICPNGYWELHIEGRYEQKWADLAQYLYLQTQNDDRLSWFPRGDYDIGTCRYDQMIEDGNSSKFKEYLQEMVNIIDPLLVKYKNIIEVAYDNSDYDPITIEPIVNGNTDEEVTLVDNLLLDDIFHLNISIPDYQRIYCWEEKNVRRLLDDILNAEGAYRMGAIILHHHDNVFDIIDGQQRLVTLSLILRKLGYDGSPLLKLSFASKEAMHYVAYNRFIIDNFINANVLTGRHEKVKFLLRNLQFSVLILNTDQIDLAYTFFSNENSRGKSLSDFDLLKAHHLRFITDDMQAGHLAKSWDKMLSDANLHYDNDIDKPYYRSLGLYIFRLRKWMGNEDWDDFAKYKIKDEYEAAPVIDEIPPFGEQFSYKESIQGGTHFFAFVKRFEYKYHLFVQTDEFKSIHKLDNRTHWWFRDVIETFLFAYYLKFGVDYLSEALLAISRIVLQFRFDYKKADYSRLLRQAGDSGIIYMIDCATSPTFALAEMEKKVRSLPSINIDVSPVARDFNRQLREYLAPIRKHIVINKFKLI
;
A
#
# COMPACT_ATOMS: atom_id res chain seq x y z
N MET A 1 17.71 52.03 -18.84
CA MET A 1 18.52 52.11 -17.61
C MET A 1 19.57 51.04 -17.72
N ASP A 2 20.84 51.42 -17.61
CA ASP A 2 21.92 50.48 -17.77
C ASP A 2 22.01 49.58 -16.52
N PRO A 3 22.18 48.26 -16.72
CA PRO A 3 22.24 47.27 -15.66
C PRO A 3 23.49 47.42 -14.77
N ILE A 4 23.39 47.04 -13.50
CA ILE A 4 24.53 47.03 -12.58
C ILE A 4 25.57 45.99 -13.03
N TYR A 5 26.85 46.38 -13.08
CA TYR A 5 27.93 45.44 -13.35
C TYR A 5 28.35 44.71 -12.07
N ILE A 6 27.92 43.46 -11.93
CA ILE A 6 28.24 42.64 -10.76
C ILE A 6 29.67 42.09 -10.88
N ASP A 7 30.51 42.40 -9.89
CA ASP A 7 31.94 42.09 -9.86
C ASP A 7 32.42 41.49 -8.51
N TYR A 8 33.74 41.24 -8.42
CA TYR A 8 34.34 40.67 -7.21
C TYR A 8 34.39 41.67 -6.04
N TRP A 9 34.42 42.98 -6.30
CA TRP A 9 34.39 43.99 -5.22
C TRP A 9 33.06 43.92 -4.46
N MET A 10 31.95 43.72 -5.17
CA MET A 10 30.63 43.52 -4.55
C MET A 10 30.59 42.24 -3.72
N HIS A 11 31.19 41.15 -4.20
CA HIS A 11 31.30 39.89 -3.45
C HIS A 11 32.09 40.07 -2.15
N ASP A 12 33.28 40.68 -2.24
CA ASP A 12 34.14 40.89 -1.08
C ASP A 12 33.50 41.86 -0.08
N THR A 13 32.73 42.83 -0.57
CA THR A 13 31.93 43.73 0.26
C THR A 13 30.85 42.97 1.05
N ILE A 14 30.08 42.10 0.40
CA ILE A 14 29.06 41.27 1.07
C ILE A 14 29.73 40.37 2.13
N HIS A 15 30.83 39.72 1.76
CA HIS A 15 31.58 38.85 2.67
C HIS A 15 32.13 39.61 3.88
N SER A 16 32.60 40.85 3.69
CA SER A 16 33.05 41.71 4.79
C SER A 16 31.91 42.17 5.70
N MET A 17 30.71 42.40 5.18
CA MET A 17 29.54 42.77 5.98
C MET A 17 28.99 41.58 6.79
N TYR A 18 29.07 40.37 6.22
CA TYR A 18 28.52 39.14 6.82
C TYR A 18 29.54 37.99 6.79
N PRO A 19 30.65 38.09 7.55
CA PRO A 19 31.76 37.13 7.45
C PRO A 19 31.39 35.71 7.90
N ASN A 20 30.36 35.58 8.72
CA ASN A 20 29.88 34.29 9.24
C ASN A 20 28.80 33.65 8.36
N ARG A 21 28.49 34.24 7.19
CA ARG A 21 27.47 33.72 6.28
C ARG A 21 28.12 33.23 5.00
N GLU A 22 27.60 32.13 4.48
CA GLU A 22 28.03 31.60 3.20
C GLU A 22 27.66 32.58 2.08
N THR A 23 28.58 32.81 1.14
CA THR A 23 28.40 33.66 -0.03
C THR A 23 28.82 32.91 -1.29
N TYR A 24 28.05 33.01 -2.36
CA TYR A 24 28.35 32.35 -3.64
C TYR A 24 28.35 33.36 -4.79
N PRO A 25 29.52 33.61 -5.42
CA PRO A 25 29.62 34.48 -6.59
C PRO A 25 29.50 33.68 -7.91
N ASN A 26 28.50 34.00 -8.75
CA ASN A 26 28.43 33.51 -10.13
C ASN A 26 28.93 34.58 -11.12
N LEU A 27 30.23 34.88 -11.08
CA LEU A 27 30.84 35.97 -11.87
C LEU A 27 31.54 35.49 -13.15
N LYS A 28 31.64 34.16 -13.35
CA LYS A 28 32.38 33.54 -14.48
C LYS A 28 31.61 33.56 -15.81
N ARG A 29 30.34 33.98 -15.81
CA ARG A 29 29.50 34.02 -17.02
C ARG A 29 29.90 35.22 -17.92
N ILE A 30 30.04 34.95 -19.23
CA ILE A 30 30.41 35.95 -20.26
C ILE A 30 29.37 37.07 -20.39
N ARG A 31 28.09 36.71 -20.22
CA ARG A 31 26.95 37.62 -20.36
C ARG A 31 26.63 38.24 -19.00
N TRP A 32 26.60 39.57 -18.91
CA TRP A 32 26.39 40.31 -17.66
C TRP A 32 25.06 39.96 -16.97
N TRP A 33 24.01 39.66 -17.74
CA TRP A 33 22.68 39.29 -17.22
C TRP A 33 22.59 37.89 -16.59
N ASN A 34 23.68 37.11 -16.61
CA ASN A 34 23.77 35.82 -15.93
C ASN A 34 24.68 35.88 -14.69
N ARG A 35 25.13 37.07 -14.29
CA ARG A 35 25.94 37.28 -13.10
C ARG A 35 25.04 37.57 -11.92
N TYR A 36 25.37 37.01 -10.77
CA TYR A 36 24.70 37.27 -9.50
C TYR A 36 25.64 36.91 -8.35
N ILE A 37 25.35 37.43 -7.16
CA ILE A 37 25.99 37.00 -5.91
C ILE A 37 24.90 36.65 -4.92
N GLN A 38 25.00 35.45 -4.36
CA GLN A 38 24.08 34.95 -3.34
C GLN A 38 24.71 35.07 -1.95
N LEU A 39 23.88 35.43 -0.97
CA LEU A 39 24.21 35.50 0.46
C LEU A 39 23.22 34.63 1.24
N ALA A 40 23.74 33.77 2.12
CA ALA A 40 22.91 32.96 3.00
C ALA A 40 22.06 33.85 3.91
N THR A 41 20.80 33.48 4.11
CA THR A 41 20.01 34.09 5.19
C THR A 41 20.40 33.51 6.56
N VAL A 42 19.87 34.07 7.65
CA VAL A 42 20.03 33.48 9.00
C VAL A 42 19.37 32.10 9.15
N TYR A 43 18.51 31.71 8.21
CA TYR A 43 17.76 30.46 8.25
C TYR A 43 17.85 29.75 6.89
N HIS A 44 18.86 28.90 6.74
CA HIS A 44 19.16 28.14 5.51
C HIS A 44 19.48 26.66 5.83
N PRO A 45 18.53 25.89 6.40
CA PRO A 45 18.79 24.54 6.94
C PRO A 45 19.23 23.48 5.90
N GLN A 46 19.20 23.79 4.61
CA GLN A 46 19.67 22.93 3.51
C GLN A 46 20.73 23.61 2.63
N GLY A 47 21.40 24.65 3.14
CA GLY A 47 22.42 25.40 2.41
C GLY A 47 21.86 26.51 1.52
N LEU A 48 22.77 27.16 0.79
CA LEU A 48 22.50 28.39 0.02
C LEU A 48 21.43 28.27 -1.07
N GLY A 49 21.18 27.06 -1.59
CA GLY A 49 20.35 26.84 -2.78
C GLY A 49 18.84 26.99 -2.59
N HIS A 50 18.37 27.40 -1.40
CA HIS A 50 16.95 27.42 -1.07
C HIS A 50 16.43 28.77 -0.61
N ILE A 51 17.05 29.37 0.41
CA ILE A 51 16.60 30.63 0.98
C ILE A 51 17.82 31.54 1.07
N HIS A 52 17.94 32.48 0.14
CA HIS A 52 19.12 33.35 0.01
C HIS A 52 18.74 34.75 -0.47
N TYR A 53 19.56 35.73 -0.11
CA TYR A 53 19.56 37.04 -0.74
C TYR A 53 20.40 36.99 -2.01
N GLU A 54 19.97 37.65 -3.07
CA GLU A 54 20.65 37.71 -4.37
C GLU A 54 20.65 39.15 -4.89
N ILE A 55 21.82 39.63 -5.34
CA ILE A 55 21.89 40.84 -6.17
C ILE A 55 21.71 40.43 -7.63
N CYS A 56 20.60 40.88 -8.21
CA CYS A 56 20.22 40.55 -9.58
C CYS A 56 20.82 41.57 -10.56
N PRO A 57 21.17 41.17 -11.80
CA PRO A 57 21.73 42.08 -12.81
C PRO A 57 20.78 43.21 -13.25
N ASN A 58 19.51 43.14 -12.86
CA ASN A 58 18.52 44.21 -13.01
C ASN A 58 18.68 45.35 -11.99
N GLY A 59 19.65 45.26 -11.05
CA GLY A 59 19.95 46.30 -10.07
C GLY A 59 19.24 46.16 -8.73
N TYR A 60 18.47 45.09 -8.50
CA TYR A 60 17.68 44.94 -7.27
C TYR A 60 18.24 43.86 -6.35
N TRP A 61 18.05 44.07 -5.05
CA TRP A 61 18.19 43.03 -4.05
C TRP A 61 16.91 42.21 -3.95
N GLU A 62 17.04 40.90 -4.04
CA GLU A 62 15.93 39.97 -4.00
C GLU A 62 16.22 38.85 -2.98
N LEU A 63 15.22 38.48 -2.19
CA LEU A 63 15.19 37.26 -1.38
C LEU A 63 14.50 36.20 -2.24
N HIS A 64 15.21 35.11 -2.49
CA HIS A 64 14.70 33.99 -3.25
C HIS A 64 14.35 32.84 -2.32
N ILE A 65 13.14 32.32 -2.48
CA ILE A 65 12.69 31.09 -1.84
C ILE A 65 12.51 30.06 -2.96
N GLU A 66 13.46 29.13 -3.02
CA GLU A 66 13.62 28.16 -4.10
C GLU A 66 13.55 26.72 -3.59
N GLY A 67 12.91 25.87 -4.39
CA GLY A 67 12.84 24.43 -4.18
C GLY A 67 12.32 23.76 -5.43
N ARG A 68 12.79 22.54 -5.72
CA ARG A 68 12.22 21.70 -6.78
C ARG A 68 11.36 20.62 -6.15
N TYR A 69 10.17 20.38 -6.69
CA TYR A 69 9.31 19.21 -6.43
C TYR A 69 8.81 19.00 -4.99
N GLU A 70 9.22 19.82 -4.01
CA GLU A 70 8.61 19.87 -2.68
C GLU A 70 8.24 21.34 -2.38
N GLN A 71 6.96 21.64 -2.09
CA GLN A 71 6.49 22.94 -1.55
C GLN A 71 6.95 23.13 -0.09
N LYS A 72 8.23 22.83 0.18
CA LYS A 72 8.81 22.73 1.51
C LYS A 72 8.87 24.07 2.25
N TRP A 73 8.87 25.17 1.49
CA TRP A 73 9.00 26.54 1.99
C TRP A 73 7.79 27.43 1.65
N ALA A 74 6.67 26.84 1.22
CA ALA A 74 5.47 27.61 0.82
C ALA A 74 4.87 28.36 2.03
N ASP A 75 4.93 27.72 3.19
CA ASP A 75 4.54 28.29 4.47
C ASP A 75 5.49 29.42 4.92
N LEU A 76 6.80 29.29 4.71
CA LEU A 76 7.75 30.37 4.95
C LEU A 76 7.45 31.58 4.04
N ALA A 77 7.27 31.32 2.75
CA ALA A 77 6.94 32.34 1.76
C ALA A 77 5.65 33.09 2.14
N GLN A 78 4.60 32.35 2.49
CA GLN A 78 3.33 32.92 2.92
C GLN A 78 3.43 33.67 4.24
N TYR A 79 4.19 33.15 5.22
CA TYR A 79 4.45 33.82 6.47
C TYR A 79 5.14 35.17 6.24
N LEU A 80 6.24 35.18 5.49
CA LEU A 80 6.98 36.40 5.19
C LEU A 80 6.14 37.40 4.41
N TYR A 81 5.37 36.95 3.40
CA TYR A 81 4.42 37.80 2.67
C TYR A 81 3.41 38.44 3.62
N LEU A 82 2.72 37.67 4.46
CA LEU A 82 1.73 38.21 5.39
C LEU A 82 2.31 39.22 6.40
N GLN A 83 3.58 39.04 6.81
CA GLN A 83 4.27 39.97 7.71
C GLN A 83 4.80 41.22 7.01
N THR A 84 5.00 41.20 5.69
CA THR A 84 5.66 42.28 4.93
C THR A 84 4.77 42.93 3.87
N GLN A 85 3.55 42.44 3.63
CA GLN A 85 2.62 42.93 2.60
C GLN A 85 2.25 44.41 2.69
N ASN A 86 2.48 45.04 3.85
CA ASN A 86 2.21 46.47 4.09
C ASN A 86 3.50 47.31 4.19
N ASP A 87 4.68 46.75 3.89
CA ASP A 87 5.94 47.51 3.85
C ASP A 87 6.19 48.01 2.42
N ASP A 88 6.03 49.31 2.20
CA ASP A 88 6.16 49.95 0.88
C ASP A 88 7.56 49.80 0.23
N ARG A 89 8.55 49.30 0.99
CA ARG A 89 9.90 49.02 0.47
C ARG A 89 10.02 47.63 -0.17
N LEU A 90 9.03 46.75 -0.01
CA LEU A 90 9.09 45.36 -0.42
C LEU A 90 7.95 44.98 -1.38
N SER A 91 8.29 44.33 -2.49
CA SER A 91 7.32 43.72 -3.40
C SER A 91 7.52 42.22 -3.52
N TRP A 92 6.43 41.48 -3.67
CA TRP A 92 6.44 40.01 -3.82
C TRP A 92 6.05 39.58 -5.23
N PHE A 93 6.77 38.58 -5.75
CA PHE A 93 6.58 38.05 -7.09
C PHE A 93 6.59 36.51 -7.10
N PRO A 94 5.90 35.88 -8.08
CA PRO A 94 5.99 34.44 -8.29
C PRO A 94 7.42 33.98 -8.64
N ARG A 95 7.79 32.76 -8.23
CA ARG A 95 9.07 32.13 -8.59
C ARG A 95 8.93 30.60 -8.64
N GLY A 96 9.28 29.98 -9.77
CA GLY A 96 9.16 28.53 -9.92
C GLY A 96 7.72 28.05 -9.70
N ASP A 97 7.52 27.12 -8.77
CA ASP A 97 6.21 26.57 -8.38
C ASP A 97 5.52 27.39 -7.25
N TYR A 98 6.10 28.52 -6.82
CA TYR A 98 5.56 29.37 -5.76
C TYR A 98 4.91 30.63 -6.32
N ASP A 99 3.65 30.90 -5.96
CA ASP A 99 2.94 32.15 -6.33
C ASP A 99 3.56 33.40 -5.68
N ILE A 100 4.31 33.22 -4.58
CA ILE A 100 4.99 34.27 -3.80
C ILE A 100 6.41 33.84 -3.40
N GLY A 101 7.26 33.52 -4.39
CA GLY A 101 8.60 32.96 -4.15
C GLY A 101 9.77 33.94 -4.17
N THR A 102 9.54 35.21 -4.55
CA THR A 102 10.57 36.26 -4.56
C THR A 102 10.07 37.48 -3.79
N CYS A 103 10.87 37.99 -2.86
CA CYS A 103 10.65 39.29 -2.24
C CYS A 103 11.76 40.25 -2.69
N ARG A 104 11.40 41.36 -3.35
CA ARG A 104 12.33 42.37 -3.86
C ARG A 104 12.33 43.58 -2.94
N TYR A 105 13.50 44.15 -2.68
CA TYR A 105 13.61 45.49 -2.14
C TYR A 105 13.46 46.52 -3.26
N ASP A 106 12.39 47.32 -3.25
CA ASP A 106 11.93 48.18 -4.35
C ASP A 106 12.73 49.48 -4.50
N GLN A 107 14.06 49.37 -4.43
CA GLN A 107 14.99 50.43 -4.77
C GLN A 107 16.10 49.85 -5.66
N MET A 108 16.16 50.36 -6.88
CA MET A 108 17.19 49.96 -7.85
C MET A 108 18.54 50.59 -7.48
N ILE A 109 19.60 49.82 -7.59
CA ILE A 109 20.97 50.29 -7.44
C ILE A 109 21.46 50.72 -8.82
N GLU A 110 21.75 52.01 -8.97
CA GLU A 110 22.37 52.58 -10.17
C GLU A 110 23.89 52.35 -10.16
N ASP A 111 24.47 52.22 -11.36
CA ASP A 111 25.90 51.98 -11.53
C ASP A 111 26.74 53.12 -10.92
N GLY A 112 27.74 52.77 -10.10
CA GLY A 112 28.60 53.72 -9.39
C GLY A 112 28.15 54.17 -7.98
N ASN A 113 27.02 53.68 -7.44
CA ASN A 113 26.54 54.04 -6.10
C ASN A 113 26.83 52.98 -5.02
N SER A 114 28.11 52.77 -4.72
CA SER A 114 28.61 51.78 -3.76
C SER A 114 28.06 51.92 -2.34
N SER A 115 27.60 53.10 -1.92
CA SER A 115 27.01 53.30 -0.58
C SER A 115 25.59 52.72 -0.52
N LYS A 116 24.77 52.93 -1.55
CA LYS A 116 23.41 52.39 -1.65
C LYS A 116 23.38 50.86 -1.75
N PHE A 117 24.38 50.26 -2.40
CA PHE A 117 24.53 48.80 -2.45
C PHE A 117 24.53 48.14 -1.05
N LYS A 118 25.30 48.71 -0.10
CA LYS A 118 25.39 48.21 1.28
C LYS A 118 24.14 48.55 2.09
N GLU A 119 23.66 49.78 1.95
CA GLU A 119 22.50 50.30 2.68
C GLU A 119 21.25 49.44 2.42
N TYR A 120 20.93 49.17 1.16
CA TYR A 120 19.73 48.42 0.79
C TYR A 120 19.79 46.96 1.23
N LEU A 121 20.96 46.31 1.11
CA LEU A 121 21.14 44.95 1.65
C LEU A 121 20.93 44.94 3.17
N GLN A 122 21.52 45.90 3.88
CA GLN A 122 21.41 45.98 5.33
C GLN A 122 19.96 46.22 5.77
N GLU A 123 19.23 47.12 5.10
CA GLU A 123 17.82 47.35 5.39
C GLU A 123 16.97 46.11 5.16
N MET A 124 17.13 45.45 4.01
CA MET A 124 16.39 44.23 3.69
C MET A 124 16.67 43.12 4.72
N VAL A 125 17.94 42.92 5.07
CA VAL A 125 18.37 41.98 6.11
C VAL A 125 17.74 42.31 7.45
N ASN A 126 17.71 43.58 7.84
CA ASN A 126 17.12 44.02 9.11
C ASN A 126 15.59 43.81 9.18
N ILE A 127 14.91 43.75 8.04
CA ILE A 127 13.47 43.46 7.98
C ILE A 127 13.22 41.95 8.00
N ILE A 128 13.94 41.21 7.15
CA ILE A 128 13.63 39.80 6.88
C ILE A 128 14.25 38.85 7.92
N ASP A 129 15.49 39.06 8.35
CA ASP A 129 16.16 38.12 9.26
C ASP A 129 15.45 37.93 10.61
N PRO A 130 14.93 38.99 11.28
CA PRO A 130 14.15 38.79 12.51
C PRO A 130 12.90 37.94 12.27
N LEU A 131 12.25 38.08 11.11
CA LEU A 131 11.10 37.27 10.73
C LEU A 131 11.50 35.81 10.48
N LEU A 132 12.65 35.57 9.84
CA LEU A 132 13.21 34.23 9.64
C LEU A 132 13.56 33.56 10.96
N VAL A 133 14.15 34.26 11.92
CA VAL A 133 14.43 33.73 13.26
C VAL A 133 13.12 33.41 13.99
N LYS A 134 12.13 34.29 13.92
CA LYS A 134 10.81 34.05 14.52
C LYS A 134 10.13 32.84 13.88
N TYR A 135 10.14 32.73 12.56
CA TYR A 135 9.61 31.59 11.83
C TYR A 135 10.33 30.28 12.19
N LYS A 136 11.67 30.30 12.24
CA LYS A 136 12.48 29.17 12.69
C LYS A 136 12.01 28.69 14.07
N ASN A 137 11.84 29.61 15.03
CA ASN A 137 11.38 29.25 16.38
C ASN A 137 9.92 28.74 16.42
N ILE A 138 9.09 29.05 15.41
CA ILE A 138 7.73 28.53 15.28
C ILE A 138 7.71 27.12 14.66
N ILE A 139 8.63 26.84 13.74
CA ILE A 139 8.59 25.68 12.83
C ILE A 139 9.56 24.58 13.25
N GLU A 140 10.78 24.94 13.64
CA GLU A 140 11.74 24.02 14.23
C GLU A 140 11.37 23.83 15.69
N VAL A 141 10.33 23.03 15.90
CA VAL A 141 9.97 22.51 17.21
C VAL A 141 11.04 21.49 17.58
N ALA A 142 12.02 21.90 18.37
CA ALA A 142 12.70 20.95 19.23
C ALA A 142 11.67 20.48 20.24
N TYR A 143 11.03 19.33 19.98
CA TYR A 143 10.32 18.64 21.05
C TYR A 143 11.40 18.15 22.01
N ASP A 144 11.58 18.89 23.11
CA ASP A 144 12.53 18.48 24.12
C ASP A 144 11.94 17.29 24.86
N ASN A 145 12.47 16.09 24.60
CA ASN A 145 12.12 14.89 25.34
C ASN A 145 12.39 15.05 26.85
N SER A 146 13.11 16.09 27.30
CA SER A 146 13.29 16.38 28.73
C SER A 146 12.00 16.70 29.47
N ASP A 147 10.96 17.17 28.77
CA ASP A 147 9.64 17.49 29.35
C ASP A 147 8.73 16.25 29.46
N TYR A 148 9.16 15.11 28.93
CA TYR A 148 8.45 13.84 29.08
C TYR A 148 8.74 13.24 30.46
N ASP A 149 7.68 12.81 31.15
CA ASP A 149 7.81 12.12 32.43
C ASP A 149 7.75 10.59 32.21
N PRO A 150 8.90 9.88 32.24
CA PRO A 150 8.95 8.45 31.99
C PRO A 150 8.21 7.61 33.05
N ILE A 151 7.89 8.18 34.22
CA ILE A 151 7.09 7.53 35.26
C ILE A 151 5.77 6.98 34.70
N THR A 152 5.22 7.62 33.67
CA THR A 152 3.95 7.22 33.04
C THR A 152 4.02 5.84 32.37
N ILE A 153 5.17 5.47 31.80
CA ILE A 153 5.37 4.18 31.12
C ILE A 153 6.26 3.21 31.90
N GLU A 154 6.93 3.65 32.96
CA GLU A 154 7.74 2.78 33.83
C GLU A 154 7.00 1.52 34.30
N PRO A 155 5.73 1.56 34.72
CA PRO A 155 4.98 0.35 35.08
C PRO A 155 4.72 -0.58 33.90
N ILE A 156 4.69 -0.06 32.67
CA ILE A 156 4.48 -0.84 31.44
C ILE A 156 5.78 -1.50 30.99
N VAL A 157 6.89 -0.78 31.06
CA VAL A 157 8.21 -1.25 30.61
C VAL A 157 8.88 -2.14 31.66
N ASN A 158 8.80 -1.76 32.93
CA ASN A 158 9.50 -2.40 34.05
C ASN A 158 8.57 -3.16 35.01
N GLY A 159 7.26 -3.20 34.75
CA GLY A 159 6.31 -3.94 35.58
C GLY A 159 6.62 -5.44 35.60
N ASN A 160 6.46 -6.09 36.76
CA ASN A 160 6.52 -7.55 36.84
C ASN A 160 5.39 -8.14 35.99
N THR A 161 5.76 -8.78 34.89
CA THR A 161 4.92 -9.42 33.87
C THR A 161 4.33 -10.76 34.35
N ASP A 162 3.84 -10.84 35.58
CA ASP A 162 3.14 -12.05 36.06
C ASP A 162 1.74 -12.18 35.42
N GLU A 163 1.18 -11.07 34.91
CA GLU A 163 -0.05 -11.05 34.12
C GLU A 163 0.25 -11.19 32.63
N GLU A 164 -0.25 -12.27 32.01
CA GLU A 164 -0.11 -12.56 30.58
C GLU A 164 -0.73 -11.46 29.69
N VAL A 165 -1.73 -10.74 30.20
CA VAL A 165 -2.43 -9.67 29.49
C VAL A 165 -2.63 -8.46 30.40
N THR A 166 -2.18 -7.28 29.96
CA THR A 166 -2.37 -6.01 30.66
C THR A 166 -3.23 -5.06 29.82
N LEU A 167 -4.24 -4.45 30.43
CA LEU A 167 -5.05 -3.41 29.80
C LEU A 167 -4.68 -2.03 30.38
N VAL A 168 -4.31 -1.10 29.51
CA VAL A 168 -4.00 0.29 29.87
C VAL A 168 -4.96 1.22 29.16
N ASP A 169 -5.86 1.85 29.91
CA ASP A 169 -6.82 2.80 29.36
C ASP A 169 -6.29 4.24 29.32
N ASN A 170 -6.61 4.94 28.24
CA ASN A 170 -6.26 6.33 27.99
C ASN A 170 -4.75 6.63 27.91
N LEU A 171 -3.95 5.66 27.45
CA LEU A 171 -2.53 5.88 27.18
C LEU A 171 -2.38 6.93 26.06
N LEU A 172 -1.49 7.90 26.25
CA LEU A 172 -1.34 9.00 25.30
C LEU A 172 -0.51 8.57 24.09
N LEU A 173 -0.68 9.30 22.98
CA LEU A 173 0.20 9.13 21.82
C LEU A 173 1.67 9.37 22.18
N ASP A 174 1.93 10.35 23.04
CA ASP A 174 3.28 10.65 23.55
C ASP A 174 3.88 9.42 24.24
N ASP A 175 3.14 8.78 25.15
CA ASP A 175 3.58 7.58 25.87
C ASP A 175 3.89 6.42 24.92
N ILE A 176 2.99 6.17 23.95
CA ILE A 176 3.18 5.12 22.94
C ILE A 176 4.46 5.37 22.13
N PHE A 177 4.75 6.61 21.75
CA PHE A 177 5.95 6.93 20.98
C PHE A 177 7.25 6.88 21.79
N HIS A 178 7.17 6.81 23.13
CA HIS A 178 8.33 6.54 23.98
C HIS A 178 8.57 5.04 24.22
N LEU A 179 7.67 4.15 23.80
CA LEU A 179 7.89 2.70 23.80
C LEU A 179 8.82 2.26 22.66
N ASN A 180 9.57 1.19 22.87
CA ASN A 180 10.40 0.57 21.84
C ASN A 180 9.53 -0.26 20.86
N ILE A 181 8.85 0.43 19.96
CA ILE A 181 7.84 -0.16 19.07
C ILE A 181 8.44 -0.73 17.78
N SER A 182 7.92 -1.89 17.35
CA SER A 182 8.21 -2.51 16.06
C SER A 182 6.94 -2.95 15.31
N ILE A 183 7.10 -3.20 14.01
CA ILE A 183 6.04 -3.75 13.14
C ILE A 183 6.48 -5.16 12.74
N PRO A 184 5.82 -6.22 13.21
CA PRO A 184 6.23 -7.59 12.94
C PRO A 184 5.87 -8.04 11.52
N ASP A 185 6.59 -9.04 10.99
CA ASP A 185 6.48 -9.48 9.59
C ASP A 185 5.12 -10.10 9.22
N TYR A 186 4.34 -10.55 10.20
CA TYR A 186 2.98 -11.06 9.96
C TYR A 186 1.94 -9.98 9.72
N GLN A 187 2.25 -8.73 10.08
CA GLN A 187 1.39 -7.62 9.74
C GLN A 187 1.26 -7.47 8.22
N ARG A 188 0.13 -6.90 7.80
CA ARG A 188 -0.02 -6.44 6.42
C ARG A 188 0.78 -5.15 6.22
N ILE A 189 1.09 -4.88 4.96
CA ILE A 189 1.72 -3.62 4.56
C ILE A 189 0.84 -2.40 4.88
N TYR A 190 1.46 -1.21 4.97
CA TYR A 190 0.73 0.04 5.01
C TYR A 190 -0.04 0.25 3.70
N CYS A 191 -1.37 0.38 3.80
CA CYS A 191 -2.27 0.41 2.65
C CYS A 191 -3.53 1.24 2.89
N TRP A 192 -3.44 2.25 3.76
CA TRP A 192 -4.49 3.24 3.91
C TRP A 192 -4.62 4.10 2.64
N GLU A 193 -5.86 4.27 2.20
CA GLU A 193 -6.22 5.12 1.05
C GLU A 193 -6.47 6.56 1.50
N GLU A 194 -6.50 7.49 0.53
CA GLU A 194 -6.76 8.92 0.74
C GLU A 194 -7.97 9.18 1.66
N LYS A 195 -9.10 8.47 1.44
CA LYS A 195 -10.31 8.65 2.25
C LYS A 195 -10.07 8.41 3.75
N ASN A 196 -9.21 7.45 4.10
CA ASN A 196 -8.90 7.11 5.48
C ASN A 196 -8.01 8.19 6.10
N VAL A 197 -7.02 8.66 5.33
CA VAL A 197 -6.07 9.70 5.76
C VAL A 197 -6.78 11.03 5.95
N ARG A 198 -7.63 11.44 5.01
CA ARG A 198 -8.43 12.67 5.12
C ARG A 198 -9.34 12.64 6.32
N ARG A 199 -10.06 11.54 6.53
CA ARG A 199 -10.92 11.37 7.69
C ARG A 199 -10.14 11.51 9.00
N LEU A 200 -8.96 10.87 9.10
CA LEU A 200 -8.12 11.01 10.29
C LEU A 200 -7.67 12.47 10.50
N LEU A 201 -7.22 13.15 9.43
CA LEU A 201 -6.82 14.56 9.48
C LEU A 201 -7.95 15.46 9.97
N ASP A 202 -9.14 15.30 9.38
CA ASP A 202 -10.33 16.06 9.77
C ASP A 202 -10.69 15.80 11.24
N ASP A 203 -10.66 14.55 11.68
CA ASP A 203 -11.00 14.16 13.05
C ASP A 203 -10.04 14.77 14.09
N ILE A 204 -8.72 14.64 13.90
CA ILE A 204 -7.75 15.08 14.91
C ILE A 204 -7.49 16.59 14.89
N LEU A 205 -7.63 17.25 13.73
CA LEU A 205 -7.37 18.68 13.63
C LEU A 205 -8.53 19.51 14.15
N ASN A 206 -9.76 18.97 14.14
CA ASN A 206 -10.96 19.58 14.71
C ASN A 206 -11.25 19.13 16.16
N ALA A 207 -10.42 18.25 16.74
CA ALA A 207 -10.62 17.79 18.11
C ALA A 207 -10.42 18.93 19.13
N GLU A 208 -11.35 19.05 20.07
CA GLU A 208 -11.28 19.96 21.21
C GLU A 208 -11.13 19.12 22.50
N GLY A 209 -9.89 19.05 23.01
CA GLY A 209 -9.55 18.26 24.21
C GLY A 209 -9.25 16.78 23.92
N ALA A 210 -9.44 15.93 24.93
CA ALA A 210 -9.09 14.51 24.88
C ALA A 210 -9.90 13.77 23.81
N TYR A 211 -9.20 13.15 22.85
CA TYR A 211 -9.79 12.45 21.71
C TYR A 211 -9.41 10.96 21.74
N ARG A 212 -10.42 10.10 21.75
CA ARG A 212 -10.23 8.63 21.80
C ARG A 212 -10.00 8.07 20.40
N MET A 213 -8.77 7.65 20.15
CA MET A 213 -8.35 7.10 18.86
C MET A 213 -8.72 5.63 18.67
N GLY A 214 -9.26 4.97 19.69
CA GLY A 214 -9.64 3.55 19.69
C GLY A 214 -8.60 2.66 20.39
N ALA A 215 -8.74 1.34 20.21
CA ALA A 215 -7.85 0.37 20.83
C ALA A 215 -6.54 0.18 20.03
N ILE A 216 -5.46 -0.22 20.67
CA ILE A 216 -4.20 -0.72 20.09
C ILE A 216 -3.87 -2.01 20.81
N ILE A 217 -3.32 -2.98 20.08
CA ILE A 217 -2.83 -4.23 20.68
C ILE A 217 -1.32 -4.30 20.45
N LEU A 218 -0.57 -4.51 21.53
CA LEU A 218 0.87 -4.66 21.54
C LEU A 218 1.25 -6.03 22.08
N HIS A 219 2.30 -6.61 21.53
CA HIS A 219 2.96 -7.80 22.05
C HIS A 219 4.31 -7.40 22.64
N HIS A 220 4.51 -7.65 23.92
CA HIS A 220 5.72 -7.30 24.64
C HIS A 220 6.61 -8.53 24.79
N HIS A 221 7.83 -8.44 24.24
CA HIS A 221 8.90 -9.45 24.35
C HIS A 221 10.25 -8.75 24.23
N ASP A 222 11.29 -9.24 24.91
CA ASP A 222 12.67 -8.71 24.80
C ASP A 222 12.79 -7.16 24.85
N ASN A 223 11.96 -6.49 25.67
CA ASN A 223 11.86 -5.03 25.76
C ASN A 223 11.51 -4.33 24.43
N VAL A 224 10.76 -5.02 23.58
CA VAL A 224 10.21 -4.60 22.29
C VAL A 224 8.69 -4.74 22.34
N PHE A 225 7.99 -3.78 21.77
CA PHE A 225 6.52 -3.76 21.67
C PHE A 225 6.09 -3.88 20.20
N ASP A 226 5.79 -5.11 19.79
CA ASP A 226 5.30 -5.40 18.44
C ASP A 226 3.85 -4.97 18.28
N ILE A 227 3.55 -4.19 17.24
CA ILE A 227 2.19 -3.76 16.95
C ILE A 227 1.38 -4.90 16.32
N ILE A 228 0.38 -5.40 17.05
CA ILE A 228 -0.61 -6.37 16.56
C ILE A 228 -1.79 -5.67 15.88
N ASP A 229 -2.29 -4.58 16.47
CA ASP A 229 -3.34 -3.75 15.85
C ASP A 229 -3.07 -2.27 16.06
N GLY A 230 -3.50 -1.45 15.10
CA GLY A 230 -3.32 0.00 15.12
C GLY A 230 -2.17 0.53 14.26
N GLN A 231 -1.41 -0.35 13.60
CA GLN A 231 -0.27 0.01 12.75
C GLN A 231 -0.61 1.12 11.75
N GLN A 232 -1.72 0.99 11.00
CA GLN A 232 -2.08 1.95 9.96
C GLN A 232 -2.30 3.36 10.55
N ARG A 233 -2.98 3.45 11.71
CA ARG A 233 -3.24 4.72 12.42
C ARG A 233 -1.93 5.35 12.90
N LEU A 234 -1.09 4.57 13.59
CA LEU A 234 0.16 5.07 14.17
C LEU A 234 1.16 5.52 13.10
N VAL A 235 1.26 4.79 11.98
CA VAL A 235 2.09 5.20 10.83
C VAL A 235 1.59 6.52 10.26
N THR A 236 0.28 6.67 10.01
CA THR A 236 -0.26 7.93 9.48
C THR A 236 -0.09 9.10 10.46
N LEU A 237 -0.32 8.89 11.77
CA LEU A 237 -0.06 9.91 12.80
C LEU A 237 1.40 10.35 12.82
N SER A 238 2.33 9.41 12.65
CA SER A 238 3.77 9.70 12.56
C SER A 238 4.10 10.58 11.34
N LEU A 239 3.47 10.32 10.18
CA LEU A 239 3.62 11.15 8.98
C LEU A 239 3.03 12.56 9.17
N ILE A 240 1.87 12.68 9.82
CA ILE A 240 1.22 13.96 10.15
C ILE A 240 2.11 14.79 11.08
N LEU A 241 2.54 14.19 12.19
CA LEU A 241 3.39 14.85 13.17
C LEU A 241 4.74 15.28 12.58
N ARG A 242 5.33 14.45 11.71
CA ARG A 242 6.53 14.82 10.94
C ARG A 242 6.33 16.09 10.13
N LYS A 243 5.20 16.21 9.42
CA LYS A 243 4.91 17.41 8.64
C LYS A 243 4.61 18.63 9.52
N LEU A 244 4.10 18.41 10.74
CA LEU A 244 3.93 19.47 11.73
C LEU A 244 5.24 19.87 12.44
N GLY A 245 6.35 19.15 12.21
CA GLY A 245 7.67 19.47 12.75
C GLY A 245 8.14 18.56 13.88
N TYR A 246 7.47 17.42 14.14
CA TYR A 246 7.88 16.44 15.15
C TYR A 246 8.50 15.18 14.52
N ASP A 247 9.74 14.88 14.87
CA ASP A 247 10.52 13.75 14.37
C ASP A 247 10.75 12.65 15.42
N GLY A 248 10.23 12.80 16.64
CA GLY A 248 10.43 11.89 17.75
C GLY A 248 9.72 10.52 17.63
N SER A 249 8.89 10.30 16.61
CA SER A 249 8.18 9.03 16.44
C SER A 249 9.15 7.88 16.12
N PRO A 250 9.09 6.75 16.85
CA PRO A 250 9.93 5.58 16.59
C PRO A 250 9.64 4.96 15.21
N LEU A 251 8.40 5.08 14.73
CA LEU A 251 7.96 4.54 13.45
C LEU A 251 8.59 5.24 12.24
N LEU A 252 9.09 6.47 12.40
CA LEU A 252 9.80 7.19 11.34
C LEU A 252 11.21 6.62 11.07
N LYS A 253 11.76 5.87 12.02
CA LYS A 253 13.08 5.21 11.90
C LYS A 253 12.99 3.84 11.23
N LEU A 254 11.78 3.28 11.11
CA LEU A 254 11.56 1.98 10.50
C LEU A 254 11.58 2.08 8.97
N SER A 255 12.12 1.05 8.31
CA SER A 255 12.14 0.95 6.85
C SER A 255 11.04 0.00 6.35
N PHE A 256 10.26 0.43 5.36
CA PHE A 256 9.34 -0.46 4.65
C PHE A 256 10.06 -1.24 3.54
N ALA A 257 9.96 -2.56 3.54
CA ALA A 257 10.53 -3.40 2.49
C ALA A 257 9.69 -3.43 1.20
N SER A 258 8.37 -3.23 1.30
CA SER A 258 7.43 -3.31 0.17
C SER A 258 7.39 -2.00 -0.63
N LYS A 259 7.57 -2.11 -1.96
CA LYS A 259 7.42 -0.97 -2.90
C LYS A 259 6.03 -0.37 -2.87
N GLU A 260 5.00 -1.21 -2.75
CA GLU A 260 3.61 -0.76 -2.66
C GLU A 260 3.37 0.03 -1.37
N ALA A 261 3.89 -0.45 -0.24
CA ALA A 261 3.85 0.29 1.03
C ALA A 261 4.54 1.66 0.89
N MET A 262 5.71 1.70 0.22
CA MET A 262 6.42 2.95 -0.06
C MET A 262 5.59 3.91 -0.93
N HIS A 263 4.86 3.41 -1.92
CA HIS A 263 3.93 4.22 -2.72
C HIS A 263 2.79 4.79 -1.87
N TYR A 264 2.15 3.97 -1.02
CA TYR A 264 1.13 4.47 -0.09
C TYR A 264 1.68 5.52 0.87
N VAL A 265 2.88 5.31 1.42
CA VAL A 265 3.54 6.29 2.29
C VAL A 265 3.81 7.60 1.52
N ALA A 266 4.36 7.52 0.32
CA ALA A 266 4.67 8.69 -0.50
C ALA A 266 3.41 9.46 -0.89
N TYR A 267 2.37 8.76 -1.34
CA TYR A 267 1.09 9.36 -1.72
C TYR A 267 0.37 9.97 -0.52
N ASN A 268 0.32 9.27 0.61
CA ASN A 268 -0.32 9.78 1.81
C ASN A 268 0.47 10.96 2.40
N ARG A 269 1.81 10.96 2.31
CA ARG A 269 2.63 12.13 2.64
C ARG A 269 2.24 13.33 1.77
N PHE A 270 2.08 13.15 0.46
CA PHE A 270 1.64 14.24 -0.42
C PHE A 270 0.26 14.80 0.00
N ILE A 271 -0.69 13.94 0.33
CA ILE A 271 -2.03 14.37 0.81
C ILE A 271 -1.92 15.14 2.12
N ILE A 272 -1.17 14.61 3.08
CA ILE A 272 -0.93 15.23 4.39
C ILE A 272 -0.27 16.59 4.22
N ASP A 273 0.76 16.69 3.38
CA ASP A 273 1.52 17.91 3.14
C ASP A 273 0.60 19.00 2.58
N ASN A 274 -0.20 18.68 1.56
CA ASN A 274 -1.15 19.61 0.97
C ASN A 274 -2.22 20.04 1.98
N PHE A 275 -2.75 19.10 2.76
CA PHE A 275 -3.79 19.39 3.74
C PHE A 275 -3.27 20.32 4.85
N ILE A 276 -2.10 20.02 5.42
CA ILE A 276 -1.51 20.81 6.51
C ILE A 276 -1.11 22.19 5.99
N ASN A 277 -0.53 22.28 4.78
CA ASN A 277 -0.20 23.57 4.16
C ASN A 277 -1.44 24.45 3.96
N ALA A 278 -2.60 23.86 3.65
CA ALA A 278 -3.84 24.62 3.45
C ALA A 278 -4.53 25.02 4.77
N ASN A 279 -4.43 24.20 5.82
CA ASN A 279 -5.27 24.34 7.02
C ASN A 279 -4.50 24.71 8.30
N VAL A 280 -3.18 24.52 8.35
CA VAL A 280 -2.34 24.75 9.54
C VAL A 280 -1.17 25.67 9.17
N LEU A 281 -1.54 26.94 8.95
CA LEU A 281 -0.61 28.01 8.55
C LEU A 281 0.25 28.53 9.72
N THR A 282 -0.27 28.47 10.95
CA THR A 282 0.42 28.92 12.17
C THR A 282 0.10 27.97 13.32
N GLY A 283 0.86 28.07 14.42
CA GLY A 283 0.57 27.30 15.65
C GLY A 283 0.83 25.79 15.56
N ARG A 284 1.78 25.37 14.72
CA ARG A 284 2.11 23.95 14.54
C ARG A 284 2.63 23.32 15.82
N HIS A 285 3.44 24.05 16.59
CA HIS A 285 3.96 23.60 17.87
C HIS A 285 2.84 23.26 18.87
N GLU A 286 1.88 24.17 19.04
CA GLU A 286 0.71 23.99 19.89
C GLU A 286 -0.13 22.81 19.40
N LYS A 287 -0.26 22.63 18.09
CA LYS A 287 -0.96 21.48 17.51
C LYS A 287 -0.22 20.17 17.76
N VAL A 288 1.10 20.11 17.62
CA VAL A 288 1.92 18.92 17.96
C VAL A 288 1.73 18.57 19.44
N LYS A 289 1.91 19.54 20.33
CA LYS A 289 1.74 19.35 21.77
C LYS A 289 0.33 18.90 22.12
N PHE A 290 -0.68 19.47 21.46
CA PHE A 290 -2.07 19.05 21.61
C PHE A 290 -2.24 17.59 21.19
N LEU A 291 -1.79 17.20 20.00
CA LEU A 291 -1.96 15.84 19.49
C LEU A 291 -1.26 14.81 20.37
N LEU A 292 -0.01 15.06 20.78
CA LEU A 292 0.75 14.14 21.63
C LEU A 292 0.07 13.93 23.00
N ARG A 293 -0.48 15.00 23.60
CA ARG A 293 -1.03 14.98 24.97
C ARG A 293 -2.54 14.77 25.08
N ASN A 294 -3.28 14.80 23.96
CA ASN A 294 -4.74 14.66 23.98
C ASN A 294 -5.26 13.47 23.15
N LEU A 295 -4.44 12.88 22.27
CA LEU A 295 -4.83 11.63 21.59
C LEU A 295 -4.62 10.46 22.55
N GLN A 296 -5.73 9.81 22.91
CA GLN A 296 -5.80 8.73 23.89
C GLN A 296 -6.16 7.40 23.23
N PHE A 297 -5.52 6.33 23.67
CA PHE A 297 -5.74 4.96 23.21
C PHE A 297 -6.08 4.05 24.39
N SER A 298 -6.86 2.99 24.11
CA SER A 298 -6.97 1.84 25.01
C SER A 298 -5.98 0.80 24.52
N VAL A 299 -5.00 0.44 25.33
CA VAL A 299 -3.88 -0.41 24.89
C VAL A 299 -3.96 -1.74 25.60
N LEU A 300 -4.07 -2.81 24.82
CA LEU A 300 -3.97 -4.19 25.29
C LEU A 300 -2.54 -4.67 25.05
N ILE A 301 -1.84 -5.06 26.10
CA ILE A 301 -0.46 -5.54 26.04
C ILE A 301 -0.45 -7.03 26.38
N LEU A 302 0.08 -7.84 25.48
CA LEU A 302 0.30 -9.27 25.70
C LEU A 302 1.73 -9.46 26.21
N ASN A 303 1.90 -9.81 27.47
CA ASN A 303 3.20 -10.06 28.10
C ASN A 303 3.50 -11.55 28.06
N THR A 304 3.72 -12.08 26.86
CA THR A 304 3.99 -13.50 26.67
C THR A 304 5.10 -13.67 25.65
N ASP A 305 6.01 -14.61 25.87
CA ASP A 305 7.00 -14.97 24.86
C ASP A 305 6.36 -15.80 23.73
N GLN A 306 5.11 -16.25 23.90
CA GLN A 306 4.38 -17.03 22.90
C GLN A 306 3.76 -16.13 21.84
N ILE A 307 4.38 -16.10 20.67
CA ILE A 307 3.88 -15.35 19.51
C ILE A 307 2.48 -15.83 19.05
N ASP A 308 2.09 -17.06 19.34
CA ASP A 308 0.78 -17.64 18.97
C ASP A 308 -0.41 -16.84 19.48
N LEU A 309 -0.29 -16.28 20.69
CA LEU A 309 -1.33 -15.44 21.26
C LEU A 309 -1.46 -14.14 20.44
N ALA A 310 -0.33 -13.50 20.12
CA ALA A 310 -0.27 -12.29 19.30
C ALA A 310 -0.96 -12.49 17.95
N TYR A 311 -0.68 -13.61 17.28
CA TYR A 311 -1.34 -13.91 16.03
C TYR A 311 -2.84 -14.18 16.21
N THR A 312 -3.27 -14.83 17.30
CA THR A 312 -4.69 -15.08 17.59
C THR A 312 -5.46 -13.77 17.76
N PHE A 313 -4.89 -12.80 18.47
CA PHE A 313 -5.45 -11.45 18.57
C PHE A 313 -5.51 -10.74 17.21
N PHE A 314 -4.46 -10.85 16.39
CA PHE A 314 -4.45 -10.29 15.03
C PHE A 314 -5.63 -10.79 14.19
N SER A 315 -5.93 -12.10 14.25
CA SER A 315 -7.01 -12.70 13.47
C SER A 315 -8.42 -12.27 13.91
N ASN A 316 -8.61 -11.94 15.20
CA ASN A 316 -9.94 -11.76 15.79
C ASN A 316 -10.33 -10.29 16.05
N GLU A 317 -9.38 -9.42 16.39
CA GLU A 317 -9.69 -8.08 16.95
C GLU A 317 -9.72 -6.93 15.93
N ASN A 318 -9.55 -7.18 14.63
CA ASN A 318 -9.56 -6.12 13.61
C ASN A 318 -10.98 -5.54 13.36
N SER A 319 -11.50 -4.83 14.35
CA SER A 319 -12.91 -4.45 14.48
C SER A 319 -13.21 -3.00 14.09
N ARG A 320 -12.19 -2.12 13.96
CA ARG A 320 -12.39 -0.67 13.68
C ARG A 320 -11.50 -0.08 12.56
N GLY A 321 -10.63 -0.89 11.95
CA GLY A 321 -9.73 -0.49 10.86
C GLY A 321 -10.16 -1.00 9.47
N LYS A 322 -9.22 -0.98 8.50
CA LYS A 322 -9.41 -1.67 7.21
C LYS A 322 -9.45 -3.17 7.49
N SER A 323 -10.52 -3.88 7.10
CA SER A 323 -10.66 -5.33 7.35
C SER A 323 -9.46 -6.11 6.81
N LEU A 324 -9.10 -7.21 7.49
CA LEU A 324 -8.12 -8.17 6.97
C LEU A 324 -8.78 -8.99 5.86
N SER A 325 -8.06 -9.21 4.76
CA SER A 325 -8.45 -10.15 3.72
C SER A 325 -8.20 -11.59 4.19
N ASP A 326 -8.81 -12.57 3.50
CA ASP A 326 -8.48 -13.99 3.69
C ASP A 326 -6.97 -14.26 3.63
N PHE A 327 -6.27 -13.59 2.72
CA PHE A 327 -4.85 -13.79 2.48
C PHE A 327 -3.98 -13.17 3.58
N ASP A 328 -4.41 -12.08 4.20
CA ASP A 328 -3.73 -11.52 5.37
C ASP A 328 -3.85 -12.48 6.57
N LEU A 329 -5.06 -13.03 6.77
CA LEU A 329 -5.31 -14.00 7.83
C LEU A 329 -4.53 -15.30 7.63
N LEU A 330 -4.49 -15.83 6.41
CA LEU A 330 -3.71 -17.02 6.08
C LEU A 330 -2.21 -16.79 6.25
N LYS A 331 -1.67 -15.64 5.84
CA LYS A 331 -0.26 -15.29 6.08
C LYS A 331 0.05 -15.38 7.58
N ALA A 332 -0.73 -14.68 8.39
CA ALA A 332 -0.55 -14.65 9.83
C ALA A 332 -0.77 -16.03 10.48
N HIS A 333 -1.76 -16.81 10.04
CA HIS A 333 -2.01 -18.17 10.52
C HIS A 333 -0.83 -19.10 10.27
N HIS A 334 -0.28 -19.05 9.05
CA HIS A 334 0.75 -20.01 8.65
C HIS A 334 2.15 -19.64 9.14
N LEU A 335 2.45 -18.35 9.36
CA LEU A 335 3.73 -17.94 9.94
C LEU A 335 3.93 -18.44 11.39
N ARG A 336 2.86 -18.71 12.14
CA ARG A 336 2.91 -19.27 13.51
C ARG A 336 3.67 -20.58 13.61
N PHE A 337 3.55 -21.40 12.58
CA PHE A 337 4.14 -22.74 12.53
C PHE A 337 5.63 -22.72 12.11
N ILE A 338 6.25 -21.55 12.01
CA ILE A 338 7.64 -21.40 11.59
C ILE A 338 8.44 -20.86 12.77
N THR A 339 9.32 -21.70 13.31
CA THR A 339 10.14 -21.35 14.47
C THR A 339 11.39 -20.54 14.13
N ASP A 340 11.83 -20.55 12.85
CA ASP A 340 12.99 -19.78 12.40
C ASP A 340 12.56 -18.39 11.91
N ASP A 341 12.90 -17.35 12.66
CA ASP A 341 12.49 -15.97 12.37
C ASP A 341 12.97 -15.47 11.01
N MET A 342 14.18 -15.87 10.58
CA MET A 342 14.72 -15.48 9.28
C MET A 342 13.89 -16.09 8.14
N GLN A 343 13.51 -17.36 8.26
CA GLN A 343 12.67 -18.05 7.30
C GLN A 343 11.24 -17.50 7.31
N ALA A 344 10.67 -17.23 8.49
CA ALA A 344 9.36 -16.61 8.63
C ALA A 344 9.34 -15.24 7.91
N GLY A 345 10.33 -14.38 8.18
CA GLY A 345 10.47 -13.09 7.51
C GLY A 345 10.72 -13.19 6.00
N HIS A 346 11.46 -14.19 5.54
CA HIS A 346 11.63 -14.45 4.11
C HIS A 346 10.31 -14.80 3.41
N LEU A 347 9.52 -15.69 4.01
CA LEU A 347 8.24 -16.13 3.47
C LEU A 347 7.19 -15.02 3.52
N ALA A 348 7.15 -14.24 4.61
CA ALA A 348 6.32 -13.06 4.73
C ALA A 348 6.60 -12.05 3.60
N LYS A 349 7.88 -11.74 3.35
CA LYS A 349 8.29 -10.84 2.26
C LYS A 349 7.94 -11.39 0.88
N SER A 350 8.11 -12.69 0.65
CA SER A 350 7.72 -13.32 -0.62
C SER A 350 6.19 -13.28 -0.83
N TRP A 351 5.41 -13.44 0.24
CA TRP A 351 3.95 -13.36 0.21
C TRP A 351 3.48 -11.93 -0.08
N ASP A 352 3.99 -10.94 0.64
CA ASP A 352 3.67 -9.53 0.41
C ASP A 352 4.04 -9.10 -1.00
N LYS A 353 5.18 -9.58 -1.51
CA LYS A 353 5.56 -9.34 -2.90
C LYS A 353 4.53 -9.90 -3.88
N MET A 354 4.09 -11.15 -3.71
CA MET A 354 3.07 -11.77 -4.55
C MET A 354 1.77 -10.96 -4.56
N LEU A 355 1.31 -10.50 -3.39
CA LEU A 355 0.12 -9.65 -3.29
C LEU A 355 0.34 -8.30 -3.99
N SER A 356 1.48 -7.65 -3.74
CA SER A 356 1.77 -6.33 -4.31
C SER A 356 1.96 -6.35 -5.83
N ASP A 357 2.64 -7.37 -6.36
CA ASP A 357 2.82 -7.54 -7.80
C ASP A 357 1.46 -7.73 -8.48
N ALA A 358 0.52 -8.45 -7.85
CA ALA A 358 -0.83 -8.58 -8.37
C ALA A 358 -1.63 -7.26 -8.29
N ASN A 359 -1.54 -6.52 -7.19
CA ASN A 359 -2.23 -5.23 -7.04
C ASN A 359 -1.78 -4.18 -8.08
N LEU A 360 -0.53 -4.28 -8.58
CA LEU A 360 -0.01 -3.39 -9.61
C LEU A 360 -0.57 -3.67 -11.01
N HIS A 361 -1.00 -4.90 -11.30
CA HIS A 361 -1.40 -5.32 -12.66
C HIS A 361 -2.90 -5.58 -12.79
N TYR A 362 -3.63 -5.69 -11.67
CA TYR A 362 -5.04 -6.09 -11.66
C TYR A 362 -5.84 -5.21 -10.68
N ASP A 363 -6.86 -4.52 -11.21
CA ASP A 363 -7.74 -3.66 -10.41
C ASP A 363 -8.72 -4.47 -9.55
N ASN A 364 -9.26 -5.56 -10.11
CA ASN A 364 -10.24 -6.41 -9.42
C ASN A 364 -9.55 -7.56 -8.69
N ASP A 365 -9.91 -7.78 -7.42
CA ASP A 365 -9.41 -8.91 -6.62
C ASP A 365 -9.66 -10.27 -7.29
N ILE A 366 -10.81 -10.43 -7.94
CA ILE A 366 -11.20 -11.70 -8.58
C ILE A 366 -10.31 -12.08 -9.77
N ASP A 367 -9.58 -11.12 -10.35
CA ASP A 367 -8.71 -11.35 -11.50
C ASP A 367 -7.25 -11.60 -11.09
N LYS A 368 -6.91 -11.38 -9.82
CA LYS A 368 -5.56 -11.58 -9.31
C LYS A 368 -5.17 -13.06 -9.41
N PRO A 369 -3.95 -13.39 -9.89
CA PRO A 369 -3.53 -14.77 -10.11
C PRO A 369 -3.64 -15.66 -8.87
N TYR A 370 -3.27 -15.15 -7.69
CA TYR A 370 -3.40 -15.88 -6.43
C TYR A 370 -4.87 -16.15 -6.06
N TYR A 371 -5.80 -15.24 -6.41
CA TYR A 371 -7.22 -15.42 -6.15
C TYR A 371 -7.84 -16.41 -7.13
N ARG A 372 -7.58 -16.28 -8.44
CA ARG A 372 -8.11 -17.22 -9.45
C ARG A 372 -7.60 -18.64 -9.22
N SER A 373 -6.31 -18.78 -8.93
CA SER A 373 -5.73 -20.09 -8.61
C SER A 373 -6.31 -20.64 -7.31
N LEU A 374 -6.07 -19.99 -6.17
CA LEU A 374 -6.37 -20.55 -4.86
C LEU A 374 -7.84 -20.33 -4.43
N GLY A 375 -8.30 -19.09 -4.49
CA GLY A 375 -9.61 -18.66 -4.00
C GLY A 375 -10.81 -19.02 -4.87
N LEU A 376 -10.55 -19.40 -6.13
CA LEU A 376 -11.58 -19.80 -7.09
C LEU A 376 -11.40 -21.24 -7.57
N TYR A 377 -10.33 -21.55 -8.30
CA TYR A 377 -10.21 -22.87 -8.93
C TYR A 377 -9.91 -23.97 -7.91
N ILE A 378 -8.81 -23.88 -7.18
CA ILE A 378 -8.45 -24.91 -6.17
C ILE A 378 -9.54 -25.04 -5.12
N PHE A 379 -10.10 -23.90 -4.66
CA PHE A 379 -11.20 -23.90 -3.70
C PHE A 379 -12.40 -24.72 -4.20
N ARG A 380 -12.88 -24.46 -5.43
CA ARG A 380 -13.97 -25.24 -6.03
C ARG A 380 -13.60 -26.71 -6.24
N LEU A 381 -12.37 -27.00 -6.66
CA LEU A 381 -11.92 -28.40 -6.83
C LEU A 381 -11.99 -29.19 -5.53
N ARG A 382 -11.61 -28.57 -4.41
CA ARG A 382 -11.69 -29.17 -3.08
C ARG A 382 -13.14 -29.44 -2.68
N LYS A 383 -14.01 -28.43 -2.79
CA LYS A 383 -15.43 -28.58 -2.46
C LYS A 383 -16.16 -29.61 -3.33
N TRP A 384 -15.90 -29.60 -4.65
CA TRP A 384 -16.48 -30.57 -5.57
C TRP A 384 -15.99 -32.01 -5.33
N MET A 385 -14.73 -32.20 -4.94
CA MET A 385 -14.22 -33.53 -4.57
C MET A 385 -14.74 -34.02 -3.22
N GLY A 386 -14.93 -33.11 -2.26
CA GLY A 386 -15.50 -33.41 -0.94
C GLY A 386 -17.02 -33.62 -0.95
N ASN A 387 -17.69 -33.31 -2.08
CA ASN A 387 -19.16 -33.25 -2.17
C ASN A 387 -19.77 -32.34 -1.09
N GLU A 388 -19.13 -31.19 -0.89
CA GLU A 388 -19.53 -30.18 0.09
C GLU A 388 -20.36 -29.09 -0.57
N ASP A 389 -21.38 -28.58 0.13
CA ASP A 389 -22.06 -27.34 -0.25
C ASP A 389 -21.24 -26.13 0.23
N TRP A 390 -21.14 -25.08 -0.60
CA TRP A 390 -20.47 -23.83 -0.21
C TRP A 390 -21.09 -22.60 -0.88
N ASP A 391 -20.71 -21.42 -0.38
CA ASP A 391 -21.04 -20.13 -0.99
C ASP A 391 -19.75 -19.41 -1.40
N ASP A 392 -19.64 -19.06 -2.69
CA ASP A 392 -18.47 -18.34 -3.20
C ASP A 392 -18.36 -16.90 -2.67
N PHE A 393 -19.41 -16.38 -2.04
CA PHE A 393 -19.45 -15.05 -1.42
C PHE A 393 -19.39 -15.08 0.11
N ALA A 394 -19.24 -16.27 0.71
CA ALA A 394 -19.05 -16.39 2.14
C ALA A 394 -17.79 -15.64 2.59
N LYS A 395 -17.94 -14.82 3.63
CA LYS A 395 -16.81 -14.13 4.27
C LYS A 395 -15.85 -15.17 4.81
N TYR A 396 -14.55 -14.96 4.58
CA TYR A 396 -13.47 -15.82 5.07
C TYR A 396 -13.44 -17.25 4.50
N LYS A 397 -14.16 -17.53 3.40
CA LYS A 397 -14.22 -18.88 2.81
C LYS A 397 -12.84 -19.43 2.43
N ILE A 398 -11.91 -18.57 2.00
CA ILE A 398 -10.59 -18.99 1.53
C ILE A 398 -9.74 -19.27 2.76
N LYS A 399 -9.78 -18.37 3.75
CA LYS A 399 -9.13 -18.59 5.04
C LYS A 399 -9.58 -19.93 5.61
N ASP A 400 -10.87 -20.16 5.79
CA ASP A 400 -11.39 -21.37 6.44
C ASP A 400 -11.01 -22.67 5.71
N GLU A 401 -10.92 -22.64 4.38
CA GLU A 401 -10.54 -23.81 3.58
C GLU A 401 -9.06 -24.19 3.70
N TYR A 402 -8.20 -23.19 3.90
CA TYR A 402 -6.75 -23.34 3.85
C TYR A 402 -6.06 -23.12 5.19
N GLU A 403 -6.79 -23.09 6.31
CA GLU A 403 -6.17 -23.18 7.63
C GLU A 403 -5.43 -24.51 7.80
N ALA A 404 -4.43 -24.49 8.67
CA ALA A 404 -3.70 -25.70 9.03
C ALA A 404 -4.66 -26.72 9.63
N ALA A 405 -4.65 -27.93 9.09
CA ALA A 405 -5.36 -29.07 9.62
C ALA A 405 -4.69 -29.55 10.92
N PRO A 406 -5.44 -30.13 11.86
CA PRO A 406 -4.86 -30.71 13.06
C PRO A 406 -3.81 -31.78 12.74
N VAL A 407 -2.66 -31.69 13.39
CA VAL A 407 -1.57 -32.67 13.31
C VAL A 407 -1.30 -33.28 14.70
N ILE A 408 -0.63 -34.43 14.71
CA ILE A 408 -0.13 -35.07 15.93
C ILE A 408 1.38 -34.88 15.91
N ASP A 409 1.93 -34.10 16.84
CA ASP A 409 3.33 -33.65 16.80
C ASP A 409 4.35 -34.79 16.82
N GLU A 410 4.00 -35.93 17.43
CA GLU A 410 4.86 -37.12 17.46
C GLU A 410 4.93 -37.85 16.12
N ILE A 411 4.01 -37.55 15.19
CA ILE A 411 3.96 -38.15 13.86
C ILE A 411 4.66 -37.19 12.89
N PRO A 412 5.82 -37.57 12.33
CA PRO A 412 6.52 -36.70 11.40
C PRO A 412 5.69 -36.49 10.13
N PRO A 413 5.90 -35.38 9.41
CA PRO A 413 5.30 -35.16 8.10
C PRO A 413 5.70 -36.27 7.11
N PHE A 414 4.75 -36.70 6.26
CA PHE A 414 4.95 -37.77 5.29
C PHE A 414 4.39 -37.39 3.92
N GLY A 415 5.26 -37.33 2.91
CA GLY A 415 4.86 -37.55 1.52
C GLY A 415 3.94 -36.49 0.93
N GLU A 416 4.15 -35.21 1.26
CA GLU A 416 3.43 -34.08 0.69
C GLU A 416 3.61 -34.07 -0.83
N GLN A 417 2.51 -34.17 -1.59
CA GLN A 417 2.52 -34.20 -3.05
C GLN A 417 2.07 -32.87 -3.65
N PHE A 418 1.62 -31.95 -2.79
CA PHE A 418 0.94 -30.71 -3.15
C PHE A 418 -0.23 -30.98 -4.10
N SER A 419 -1.02 -31.99 -3.76
CA SER A 419 -2.29 -32.24 -4.44
C SER A 419 -3.32 -31.21 -4.00
N TYR A 420 -4.23 -30.81 -4.89
CA TYR A 420 -5.21 -29.77 -4.55
C TYR A 420 -6.13 -30.18 -3.39
N LYS A 421 -6.31 -31.49 -3.14
CA LYS A 421 -7.10 -32.05 -2.03
C LYS A 421 -6.30 -32.32 -0.74
N GLU A 422 -5.01 -32.01 -0.75
CA GLU A 422 -4.12 -32.28 0.38
C GLU A 422 -4.50 -31.40 1.58
N SER A 423 -4.51 -31.97 2.78
CA SER A 423 -4.65 -31.20 4.02
C SER A 423 -3.45 -30.26 4.18
N ILE A 424 -3.69 -29.05 4.67
CA ILE A 424 -2.62 -28.06 4.86
C ILE A 424 -1.96 -28.32 6.22
N GLN A 425 -0.65 -28.49 6.28
CA GLN A 425 0.03 -28.75 7.56
C GLN A 425 0.26 -27.49 8.38
N GLY A 426 0.36 -26.32 7.74
CA GLY A 426 0.85 -25.10 8.37
C GLY A 426 2.22 -24.70 7.85
N GLY A 427 2.68 -23.50 8.19
CA GLY A 427 4.08 -23.12 8.01
C GLY A 427 4.57 -23.16 6.58
N THR A 428 5.79 -23.65 6.39
CA THR A 428 6.47 -23.67 5.09
C THR A 428 5.71 -24.48 4.03
N HIS A 429 4.97 -25.52 4.44
CA HIS A 429 4.13 -26.33 3.55
C HIS A 429 3.07 -25.49 2.85
N PHE A 430 2.32 -24.67 3.60
CA PHE A 430 1.28 -23.80 3.02
C PHE A 430 1.85 -22.82 2.00
N PHE A 431 2.95 -22.13 2.33
CA PHE A 431 3.56 -21.18 1.41
C PHE A 431 4.05 -21.87 0.13
N ALA A 432 4.62 -23.07 0.24
CA ALA A 432 5.01 -23.89 -0.91
C ALA A 432 3.81 -24.36 -1.74
N PHE A 433 2.71 -24.76 -1.07
CA PHE A 433 1.45 -25.16 -1.69
C PHE A 433 0.89 -24.02 -2.56
N VAL A 434 0.74 -22.82 -2.00
CA VAL A 434 0.22 -21.66 -2.74
C VAL A 434 1.12 -21.31 -3.92
N LYS A 435 2.43 -21.24 -3.71
CA LYS A 435 3.40 -20.93 -4.77
C LYS A 435 3.35 -21.93 -5.93
N ARG A 436 3.13 -23.22 -5.65
CA ARG A 436 3.00 -24.24 -6.68
C ARG A 436 1.76 -24.02 -7.56
N PHE A 437 0.61 -23.74 -6.95
CA PHE A 437 -0.63 -23.51 -7.70
C PHE A 437 -0.63 -22.19 -8.45
N GLU A 438 -0.03 -21.15 -7.87
CA GLU A 438 0.20 -19.88 -8.55
C GLU A 438 1.09 -20.06 -9.78
N TYR A 439 2.20 -20.80 -9.66
CA TYR A 439 3.06 -21.15 -10.79
C TYR A 439 2.31 -21.96 -11.87
N LYS A 440 1.54 -22.99 -11.48
CA LYS A 440 0.73 -23.79 -12.41
C LYS A 440 -0.34 -22.95 -13.11
N TYR A 441 -0.96 -22.02 -12.39
CA TYR A 441 -1.92 -21.09 -12.97
C TYR A 441 -1.25 -20.16 -13.99
N HIS A 442 -0.08 -19.59 -13.67
CA HIS A 442 0.68 -18.74 -14.61
C HIS A 442 1.01 -19.45 -15.92
N LEU A 443 1.33 -20.74 -15.89
CA LEU A 443 1.53 -21.53 -17.11
C LEU A 443 0.20 -21.83 -17.82
N PHE A 444 -0.85 -22.14 -17.07
CA PHE A 444 -2.17 -22.43 -17.62
C PHE A 444 -2.76 -21.25 -18.39
N VAL A 445 -2.64 -20.02 -17.87
CA VAL A 445 -3.20 -18.83 -18.53
C VAL A 445 -2.50 -18.47 -19.84
N GLN A 446 -1.31 -19.04 -20.09
CA GLN A 446 -0.58 -18.86 -21.35
C GLN A 446 -1.13 -19.75 -22.48
N THR A 447 -1.92 -20.78 -22.16
CA THR A 447 -2.50 -21.69 -23.15
C THR A 447 -3.50 -20.98 -24.05
N ASP A 448 -3.61 -21.43 -25.30
CA ASP A 448 -4.59 -20.89 -26.25
C ASP A 448 -6.02 -21.22 -25.79
N GLU A 449 -6.21 -22.38 -25.16
CA GLU A 449 -7.46 -22.84 -24.58
C GLU A 449 -7.99 -21.89 -23.51
N PHE A 450 -7.15 -21.51 -22.53
CA PHE A 450 -7.53 -20.53 -21.52
C PHE A 450 -7.84 -19.18 -22.17
N LYS A 451 -6.92 -18.63 -22.97
CA LYS A 451 -7.10 -17.31 -23.62
C LYS A 451 -8.34 -17.26 -24.51
N SER A 452 -8.73 -18.38 -25.10
CA SER A 452 -9.96 -18.52 -25.89
C SER A 452 -11.18 -18.41 -25.00
N ILE A 453 -11.33 -19.27 -24.00
CA ILE A 453 -12.55 -19.33 -23.17
C ILE A 453 -12.67 -18.11 -22.25
N HIS A 454 -11.55 -17.53 -21.82
CA HIS A 454 -11.52 -16.44 -20.85
C HIS A 454 -12.27 -15.18 -21.32
N LYS A 455 -12.40 -15.00 -22.63
CA LYS A 455 -13.14 -13.92 -23.28
C LYS A 455 -14.65 -13.97 -23.01
N LEU A 456 -15.15 -15.08 -22.49
CA LEU A 456 -16.57 -15.29 -22.20
C LEU A 456 -16.99 -14.60 -20.88
N ASP A 457 -17.05 -13.27 -20.91
CA ASP A 457 -17.20 -12.47 -19.68
C ASP A 457 -18.56 -11.74 -19.55
N ASN A 458 -19.32 -11.64 -20.63
CA ASN A 458 -20.53 -10.83 -20.66
C ASN A 458 -21.67 -11.36 -19.76
N ARG A 459 -22.35 -10.47 -19.03
CA ARG A 459 -23.58 -10.75 -18.24
C ARG A 459 -23.38 -11.87 -17.21
N THR A 460 -24.08 -13.00 -17.35
CA THR A 460 -23.94 -14.18 -16.49
C THR A 460 -23.03 -15.24 -17.11
N HIS A 461 -22.44 -14.98 -18.27
CA HIS A 461 -21.65 -15.97 -19.01
C HIS A 461 -20.35 -16.29 -18.29
N TRP A 462 -19.79 -15.32 -17.56
CA TRP A 462 -18.62 -15.49 -16.72
C TRP A 462 -18.81 -16.56 -15.63
N TRP A 463 -20.04 -16.78 -15.14
CA TRP A 463 -20.35 -17.88 -14.20
C TRP A 463 -20.02 -19.24 -14.79
N PHE A 464 -20.43 -19.45 -16.05
CA PHE A 464 -20.19 -20.70 -16.77
C PHE A 464 -18.74 -20.80 -17.25
N ARG A 465 -18.13 -19.68 -17.65
CA ARG A 465 -16.70 -19.60 -17.94
C ARG A 465 -15.89 -20.09 -16.76
N ASP A 466 -16.10 -19.56 -15.56
CA ASP A 466 -15.29 -19.92 -14.39
C ASP A 466 -15.44 -21.41 -14.04
N VAL A 467 -16.61 -22.02 -14.27
CA VAL A 467 -16.80 -23.48 -14.12
C VAL A 467 -16.00 -24.25 -15.17
N ILE A 468 -16.05 -23.82 -16.45
CA ILE A 468 -15.26 -24.43 -17.53
C ILE A 468 -13.77 -24.33 -17.22
N GLU A 469 -13.29 -23.15 -16.84
CA GLU A 469 -11.90 -22.88 -16.49
C GLU A 469 -11.46 -23.71 -15.29
N THR A 470 -12.30 -23.87 -14.27
CA THR A 470 -11.98 -24.72 -13.10
C THR A 470 -11.82 -26.20 -13.50
N PHE A 471 -12.76 -26.74 -14.28
CA PHE A 471 -12.67 -28.11 -14.80
C PHE A 471 -11.46 -28.32 -15.70
N LEU A 472 -11.17 -27.33 -16.56
CA LEU A 472 -10.02 -27.37 -17.45
C LEU A 472 -8.71 -27.27 -16.66
N PHE A 473 -8.68 -26.47 -15.60
CA PHE A 473 -7.52 -26.36 -14.73
C PHE A 473 -7.27 -27.67 -13.97
N ALA A 474 -8.30 -28.38 -13.50
CA ALA A 474 -8.12 -29.72 -12.94
C ALA A 474 -7.50 -30.71 -13.94
N TYR A 475 -7.97 -30.69 -15.18
CA TYR A 475 -7.38 -31.50 -16.25
C TYR A 475 -5.91 -31.12 -16.46
N TYR A 476 -5.62 -29.82 -16.57
CA TYR A 476 -4.26 -29.29 -16.75
C TYR A 476 -3.32 -29.64 -15.59
N LEU A 477 -3.78 -29.56 -14.35
CA LEU A 477 -2.98 -29.94 -13.17
C LEU A 477 -2.52 -31.39 -13.24
N LYS A 478 -3.35 -32.27 -13.81
CA LYS A 478 -3.07 -33.70 -13.88
C LYS A 478 -2.34 -34.14 -15.15
N PHE A 479 -2.71 -33.57 -16.29
CA PHE A 479 -2.26 -34.03 -17.61
C PHE A 479 -1.50 -32.97 -18.42
N GLY A 480 -1.33 -31.76 -17.87
CA GLY A 480 -0.68 -30.66 -18.57
C GLY A 480 -1.47 -30.24 -19.82
N VAL A 481 -0.76 -30.08 -20.93
CA VAL A 481 -1.32 -29.63 -22.22
C VAL A 481 -1.78 -30.78 -23.12
N ASP A 482 -1.57 -32.02 -22.70
CA ASP A 482 -1.89 -33.20 -23.51
C ASP A 482 -3.39 -33.28 -23.78
N TYR A 483 -3.78 -33.08 -25.05
CA TYR A 483 -5.18 -33.07 -25.51
C TYR A 483 -6.08 -32.06 -24.76
N LEU A 484 -5.49 -30.93 -24.32
CA LEU A 484 -6.22 -29.89 -23.58
C LEU A 484 -7.35 -29.28 -24.42
N SER A 485 -7.15 -29.12 -25.73
CA SER A 485 -8.17 -28.67 -26.68
C SER A 485 -9.39 -29.60 -26.73
N GLU A 486 -9.19 -30.93 -26.77
CA GLU A 486 -10.27 -31.90 -26.70
C GLU A 486 -11.02 -31.83 -25.36
N ALA A 487 -10.27 -31.71 -24.25
CA ALA A 487 -10.85 -31.55 -22.92
C ALA A 487 -11.72 -30.29 -22.85
N LEU A 488 -11.25 -29.15 -23.37
CA LEU A 488 -12.00 -27.90 -23.41
C LEU A 488 -13.31 -28.06 -24.19
N LEU A 489 -13.31 -28.72 -25.36
CA LEU A 489 -14.54 -28.95 -26.13
C LEU A 489 -15.55 -29.81 -25.37
N ALA A 490 -15.11 -30.92 -24.79
CA ALA A 490 -15.97 -31.79 -24.00
C ALA A 490 -16.57 -31.06 -22.78
N ILE A 491 -15.70 -30.43 -21.99
CA ILE A 491 -16.09 -29.65 -20.81
C ILE A 491 -17.08 -28.55 -21.19
N SER A 492 -16.78 -27.77 -22.23
CA SER A 492 -17.65 -26.70 -22.71
C SER A 492 -19.01 -27.23 -23.13
N ARG A 493 -19.08 -28.38 -23.80
CA ARG A 493 -20.36 -29.00 -24.20
C ARG A 493 -21.17 -29.48 -23.00
N ILE A 494 -20.52 -29.99 -21.95
CA ILE A 494 -21.18 -30.40 -20.71
C ILE A 494 -21.70 -29.17 -19.96
N VAL A 495 -20.88 -28.13 -19.76
CA VAL A 495 -21.31 -26.91 -19.06
C VAL A 495 -22.38 -26.14 -19.85
N LEU A 496 -22.32 -26.21 -21.19
CA LEU A 496 -23.39 -25.71 -22.06
C LEU A 496 -24.72 -26.41 -21.75
N GLN A 497 -24.72 -27.70 -21.38
CA GLN A 497 -25.95 -28.37 -20.96
C GLN A 497 -26.53 -27.74 -19.68
N PHE A 498 -25.69 -27.44 -18.67
CA PHE A 498 -26.13 -26.80 -17.43
C PHE A 498 -26.86 -25.47 -17.69
N ARG A 499 -26.40 -24.70 -18.70
CA ARG A 499 -27.09 -23.47 -19.10
C ARG A 499 -28.48 -23.73 -19.68
N PHE A 500 -28.69 -24.85 -20.35
CA PHE A 500 -29.91 -25.17 -21.09
C PHE A 500 -30.89 -26.05 -20.33
N ASP A 501 -30.48 -26.65 -19.21
CA ASP A 501 -31.38 -27.39 -18.31
C ASP A 501 -32.48 -26.49 -17.72
N TYR A 502 -32.23 -25.18 -17.66
CA TYR A 502 -33.14 -24.22 -17.05
C TYR A 502 -33.31 -22.92 -17.85
N LYS A 503 -34.51 -22.35 -17.81
CA LYS A 503 -34.83 -21.08 -18.51
C LYS A 503 -33.99 -19.91 -18.02
N LYS A 504 -33.83 -19.76 -16.70
CA LYS A 504 -33.04 -18.71 -16.04
C LYS A 504 -31.74 -19.30 -15.49
N ALA A 505 -30.63 -18.57 -15.67
CA ALA A 505 -29.37 -18.88 -15.01
C ALA A 505 -29.50 -18.60 -13.50
N ASP A 506 -28.93 -19.50 -12.70
CA ASP A 506 -28.90 -19.43 -11.24
C ASP A 506 -27.51 -19.88 -10.80
N TYR A 507 -26.84 -19.07 -10.00
CA TYR A 507 -25.43 -19.25 -9.67
C TYR A 507 -25.21 -20.44 -8.74
N SER A 508 -25.93 -20.50 -7.62
CA SER A 508 -25.81 -21.59 -6.64
C SER A 508 -26.17 -22.94 -7.26
N ARG A 509 -27.22 -22.98 -8.09
CA ARG A 509 -27.58 -24.21 -8.80
C ARG A 509 -26.52 -24.63 -9.82
N LEU A 510 -25.92 -23.69 -10.55
CA LEU A 510 -24.82 -24.00 -11.47
C LEU A 510 -23.64 -24.65 -10.73
N LEU A 511 -23.24 -24.10 -9.58
CA LEU A 511 -22.14 -24.66 -8.78
C LEU A 511 -22.45 -26.07 -8.27
N ARG A 512 -23.69 -26.31 -7.81
CA ARG A 512 -24.14 -27.65 -7.41
C ARG A 512 -24.17 -28.62 -8.59
N GLN A 513 -24.72 -28.23 -9.73
CA GLN A 513 -24.69 -29.05 -10.96
C GLN A 513 -23.27 -29.39 -11.40
N ALA A 514 -22.33 -28.46 -11.25
CA ALA A 514 -20.92 -28.69 -11.55
C ALA A 514 -20.30 -29.73 -10.58
N GLY A 515 -20.57 -29.64 -9.29
CA GLY A 515 -20.12 -30.64 -8.30
C GLY A 515 -20.70 -32.03 -8.56
N ASP A 516 -22.03 -32.10 -8.67
CA ASP A 516 -22.79 -33.34 -8.91
C ASP A 516 -22.46 -33.98 -10.28
N SER A 517 -21.79 -33.24 -11.17
CA SER A 517 -21.40 -33.75 -12.48
C SER A 517 -20.40 -34.91 -12.38
N GLY A 518 -19.63 -35.03 -11.29
CA GLY A 518 -18.59 -36.05 -11.15
C GLY A 518 -17.40 -35.88 -12.10
N ILE A 519 -17.30 -34.75 -12.83
CA ILE A 519 -16.19 -34.50 -13.78
C ILE A 519 -14.86 -34.46 -13.05
N ILE A 520 -14.79 -33.78 -11.89
CA ILE A 520 -13.53 -33.69 -11.14
C ILE A 520 -13.12 -35.05 -10.61
N TYR A 521 -14.06 -35.81 -10.03
CA TYR A 521 -13.78 -37.18 -9.58
C TYR A 521 -13.25 -38.06 -10.71
N MET A 522 -13.88 -37.98 -11.90
CA MET A 522 -13.44 -38.71 -13.09
C MET A 522 -12.03 -38.27 -13.54
N ILE A 523 -11.72 -36.96 -13.56
CA ILE A 523 -10.36 -36.47 -13.86
C ILE A 523 -9.37 -37.00 -12.81
N ASP A 524 -9.69 -36.88 -11.52
CA ASP A 524 -8.83 -37.31 -10.40
C ASP A 524 -8.57 -38.82 -10.37
N CYS A 525 -9.51 -39.64 -10.84
CA CYS A 525 -9.34 -41.09 -10.93
C CYS A 525 -8.64 -41.56 -12.20
N ALA A 526 -8.73 -40.80 -13.31
CA ALA A 526 -8.18 -41.23 -14.60
C ALA A 526 -6.65 -41.37 -14.58
N THR A 527 -6.11 -42.50 -14.99
CA THR A 527 -4.65 -42.73 -14.99
C THR A 527 -3.94 -42.09 -16.19
N SER A 528 -4.68 -41.66 -17.22
CA SER A 528 -4.14 -41.01 -18.41
C SER A 528 -5.20 -40.11 -19.09
N PRO A 529 -4.78 -39.20 -19.98
CA PRO A 529 -5.69 -38.42 -20.85
C PRO A 529 -6.70 -39.30 -21.60
N THR A 530 -6.28 -40.49 -22.03
CA THR A 530 -7.12 -41.42 -22.80
C THR A 530 -8.38 -41.82 -22.04
N PHE A 531 -8.25 -42.17 -20.75
CA PHE A 531 -9.39 -42.59 -19.94
C PHE A 531 -10.28 -41.41 -19.57
N ALA A 532 -9.69 -40.26 -19.22
CA ALA A 532 -10.44 -39.05 -18.91
C ALA A 532 -11.31 -38.60 -20.10
N LEU A 533 -10.70 -38.52 -21.29
CA LEU A 533 -11.41 -38.08 -22.50
C LEU A 533 -12.44 -39.11 -22.98
N ALA A 534 -12.19 -40.41 -22.82
CA ALA A 534 -13.18 -41.43 -23.18
C ALA A 534 -14.45 -41.32 -22.34
N GLU A 535 -14.33 -41.13 -21.02
CA GLU A 535 -15.49 -40.94 -20.14
C GLU A 535 -16.19 -39.59 -20.39
N MET A 536 -15.43 -38.50 -20.63
CA MET A 536 -16.02 -37.23 -21.04
C MET A 536 -16.81 -37.35 -22.35
N GLU A 537 -16.27 -38.04 -23.35
CA GLU A 537 -16.92 -38.24 -24.64
C GLU A 537 -18.20 -39.06 -24.52
N LYS A 538 -18.16 -40.15 -23.75
CA LYS A 538 -19.34 -40.95 -23.42
C LYS A 538 -20.41 -40.11 -22.74
N LYS A 539 -20.01 -39.26 -21.78
CA LYS A 539 -20.92 -38.33 -21.11
C LYS A 539 -21.52 -37.34 -22.10
N VAL A 540 -20.72 -36.69 -22.96
CA VAL A 540 -21.21 -35.76 -24.00
C VAL A 540 -22.23 -36.43 -24.92
N ARG A 541 -21.99 -37.67 -25.36
CA ARG A 541 -22.93 -38.42 -26.21
C ARG A 541 -24.25 -38.73 -25.54
N SER A 542 -24.26 -38.85 -24.21
CA SER A 542 -25.49 -39.09 -23.44
C SER A 542 -26.33 -37.82 -23.23
N LEU A 543 -25.78 -36.64 -23.50
CA LEU A 543 -26.49 -35.38 -23.30
C LEU A 543 -27.59 -35.19 -24.36
N PRO A 544 -28.75 -34.63 -23.98
CA PRO A 544 -29.82 -34.35 -24.93
C PRO A 544 -29.39 -33.31 -25.95
N SER A 545 -30.08 -33.29 -27.09
CA SER A 545 -29.96 -32.21 -28.06
C SER A 545 -30.37 -30.88 -27.43
N ILE A 546 -29.60 -29.83 -27.71
CA ILE A 546 -29.85 -28.49 -27.18
C ILE A 546 -31.14 -27.94 -27.80
N ASN A 547 -32.16 -27.69 -26.98
CA ASN A 547 -33.41 -27.08 -27.43
C ASN A 547 -33.18 -25.60 -27.77
N ILE A 548 -33.64 -25.16 -28.94
CA ILE A 548 -33.42 -23.82 -29.49
C ILE A 548 -34.47 -22.82 -28.97
N ASP A 549 -35.57 -23.29 -28.38
CA ASP A 549 -36.61 -22.47 -27.76
C ASP A 549 -36.20 -21.98 -26.35
N VAL A 550 -35.14 -21.18 -26.33
CA VAL A 550 -34.51 -20.68 -25.12
C VAL A 550 -34.39 -19.16 -25.13
N SER A 551 -34.22 -18.61 -23.92
CA SER A 551 -34.03 -17.17 -23.70
C SER A 551 -32.96 -16.58 -24.64
N PRO A 552 -33.09 -15.32 -25.10
CA PRO A 552 -32.07 -14.66 -25.91
C PRO A 552 -30.67 -14.72 -25.30
N VAL A 553 -30.57 -14.66 -23.96
CA VAL A 553 -29.31 -14.77 -23.21
C VAL A 553 -28.66 -16.15 -23.36
N ALA A 554 -29.43 -17.24 -23.38
CA ALA A 554 -28.90 -18.59 -23.60
C ALA A 554 -28.38 -18.78 -25.03
N ARG A 555 -29.10 -18.21 -26.02
CA ARG A 555 -28.67 -18.24 -27.42
C ARG A 555 -27.39 -17.45 -27.63
N ASP A 556 -27.31 -16.28 -27.01
CA ASP A 556 -26.10 -15.45 -27.01
C ASP A 556 -24.91 -16.16 -26.36
N PHE A 557 -25.12 -16.84 -25.22
CA PHE A 557 -24.09 -17.67 -24.59
C PHE A 557 -23.54 -18.75 -25.54
N ASN A 558 -24.43 -19.55 -26.16
CA ASN A 558 -24.02 -20.59 -27.11
C ASN A 558 -23.29 -20.00 -28.34
N ARG A 559 -23.75 -18.85 -28.85
CA ARG A 559 -23.09 -18.15 -29.95
C ARG A 559 -21.67 -17.73 -29.58
N GLN A 560 -21.49 -17.04 -28.45
CA GLN A 560 -20.17 -16.59 -27.98
C GLN A 560 -19.24 -17.78 -27.67
N LEU A 561 -19.75 -18.82 -27.01
CA LEU A 561 -18.99 -20.03 -26.74
C LEU A 561 -18.46 -20.67 -28.04
N ARG A 562 -19.31 -20.80 -29.07
CA ARG A 562 -18.88 -21.32 -30.38
C ARG A 562 -17.86 -20.43 -31.07
N GLU A 563 -18.06 -19.12 -31.01
CA GLU A 563 -17.15 -18.12 -31.58
C GLU A 563 -15.77 -18.22 -30.94
N TYR A 564 -15.70 -18.26 -29.60
CA TYR A 564 -14.44 -18.35 -28.89
C TYR A 564 -13.75 -19.69 -29.04
N LEU A 565 -14.48 -20.80 -29.17
CA LEU A 565 -13.91 -22.13 -29.41
C LEU A 565 -13.51 -22.39 -30.87
N ALA A 566 -13.94 -21.57 -31.84
CA ALA A 566 -13.64 -21.78 -33.25
C ALA A 566 -12.13 -21.86 -33.57
N PRO A 567 -11.26 -20.98 -33.01
CA PRO A 567 -9.82 -21.10 -33.17
C PRO A 567 -9.24 -22.39 -32.57
N ILE A 568 -9.86 -22.94 -31.52
CA ILE A 568 -9.39 -24.16 -30.84
C ILE A 568 -9.64 -25.41 -31.69
N ARG A 569 -10.70 -25.41 -32.49
CA ARG A 569 -11.06 -26.57 -33.34
C ARG A 569 -9.94 -26.99 -34.30
N LYS A 570 -9.03 -26.10 -34.68
CA LYS A 570 -7.87 -26.42 -35.54
C LYS A 570 -6.81 -27.27 -34.83
N HIS A 571 -6.79 -27.28 -33.50
CA HIS A 571 -5.85 -28.05 -32.68
C HIS A 571 -6.35 -29.46 -32.35
N ILE A 572 -7.61 -29.77 -32.68
CA ILE A 572 -8.22 -31.07 -32.40
C ILE A 572 -7.65 -32.15 -33.31
N VAL A 573 -6.99 -33.12 -32.70
CA VAL A 573 -6.40 -34.28 -33.38
C VAL A 573 -7.32 -35.49 -33.33
N ILE A 574 -8.19 -35.60 -32.32
CA ILE A 574 -9.12 -36.73 -32.18
C ILE A 574 -10.41 -36.51 -32.98
N ASN A 575 -10.62 -37.30 -34.03
CA ASN A 575 -11.79 -37.16 -34.92
C ASN A 575 -13.15 -37.22 -34.20
N LYS A 576 -13.27 -38.01 -33.12
CA LYS A 576 -14.51 -38.09 -32.33
C LYS A 576 -14.92 -36.74 -31.72
N PHE A 577 -13.95 -35.90 -31.37
CA PHE A 577 -14.18 -34.59 -30.77
C PHE A 577 -14.45 -33.48 -31.80
N LYS A 578 -14.13 -33.71 -33.09
CA LYS A 578 -14.47 -32.76 -34.17
C LYS A 578 -15.98 -32.61 -34.37
N LEU A 579 -16.75 -33.62 -33.95
CA LEU A 579 -18.21 -33.69 -34.05
C LEU A 579 -18.94 -33.06 -32.85
N ILE A 580 -18.20 -32.73 -31.78
CA ILE A 580 -18.67 -31.99 -30.59
C ILE A 580 -18.56 -30.49 -30.89
#